data_AF-A0A381T7Z8-F1
#
_entry.id   AF-A0A381T7Z8-F1
#
_cell.length_a   1.000
_cell.length_b   1.000
_cell.length_c   1.000
_cell.angle_alpha   90.00
_cell.angle_beta   90.00
_cell.angle_gamma   90.00
#
_symmetry.space_group_name_H-M   'P 1'
#
loop_
_entity.id
_entity.type
_entity.pdbx_description
1 polymer ?
#
loop_
_entity_poly.entity_id
_entity_poly.type
_entity_poly.pdbx_seq_one_letter_code
_entity_poly.pdbx_strand_id
1 'polypeptide(L)'
;MLCTGFGVGFLPRVPGTWGSLLGIGLWWVVFHELGPAESILVVGLAIGFAWLVIRQTCRAYNIDDEPAIVIDEIVGQWIALLCVPRSLWVVCLAFLLFRLLDIT
;
A
#
# COMPACT_ATOMS: atom_id res chain seq x y z
N MET A 1 -11.40 -4.84 8.38
CA MET A 1 -10.21 -4.22 9.01
C MET A 1 -8.96 -4.37 8.17
N LEU A 2 -8.65 -5.57 7.64
CA LEU A 2 -7.43 -5.77 6.83
C LEU A 2 -7.44 -4.98 5.52
N CYS A 3 -8.51 -5.08 4.71
CA CYS A 3 -8.64 -4.28 3.48
C CYS A 3 -8.54 -2.78 3.70
N THR A 4 -8.95 -2.30 4.87
CA THR A 4 -9.03 -0.87 5.18
C THR A 4 -7.77 -0.34 5.85
N GLY A 5 -6.68 -1.12 5.90
CA GLY A 5 -5.46 -0.71 6.60
C GLY A 5 -5.70 -0.46 8.08
N PHE A 6 -6.44 -1.35 8.75
CA PHE A 6 -6.85 -1.21 10.16
C PHE A 6 -7.73 0.02 10.46
N GLY A 7 -8.53 0.45 9.49
CA GLY A 7 -9.47 1.56 9.63
C GLY A 7 -8.97 2.88 9.04
N VAL A 8 -7.74 2.92 8.54
CA VAL A 8 -7.16 4.06 7.81
C VAL A 8 -7.98 4.44 6.57
N GLY A 9 -8.56 3.45 5.88
CA GLY A 9 -9.45 3.68 4.74
C GLY A 9 -10.74 4.45 5.06
N PHE A 10 -11.09 4.65 6.34
CA PHE A 10 -12.23 5.48 6.73
C PHE A 10 -11.86 6.94 7.03
N LEU A 11 -10.58 7.30 6.89
CA LEU A 11 -10.13 8.68 7.09
C LEU A 11 -10.64 9.61 5.97
N PRO A 12 -10.90 10.89 6.28
CA PRO A 12 -11.65 11.79 5.40
C PRO A 12 -10.90 12.20 4.13
N ARG A 13 -11.69 12.69 3.16
CA ARG A 13 -11.33 13.30 1.87
C ARG A 13 -10.75 12.37 0.81
N VAL A 14 -9.69 11.61 1.12
CA VAL A 14 -9.03 10.73 0.15
C VAL A 14 -8.46 9.50 0.87
N PRO A 15 -9.26 8.45 1.11
CA PRO A 15 -8.82 7.22 1.77
C PRO A 15 -7.50 6.65 1.24
N GLY A 16 -7.34 6.61 -0.09
CA GLY A 16 -6.11 6.12 -0.72
C GLY A 16 -4.85 6.91 -0.36
N THR A 17 -4.98 8.22 -0.09
CA THR A 17 -3.84 9.03 0.41
C THR A 17 -3.40 8.56 1.80
N TRP A 18 -4.35 8.26 2.68
CA TRP A 18 -4.04 7.76 4.01
C TRP A 18 -3.47 6.34 3.98
N GLY A 19 -3.99 5.49 3.10
CA GLY A 19 -3.43 4.16 2.83
C GLY A 19 -1.98 4.24 2.33
N SER A 20 -1.73 5.12 1.36
CA SER A 20 -0.39 5.36 0.81
C SER A 20 0.59 5.89 1.87
N LEU A 21 0.17 6.86 2.71
CA LEU A 21 0.99 7.37 3.80
C LEU A 21 1.31 6.30 4.84
N LEU A 22 0.32 5.47 5.20
CA LEU A 22 0.54 4.31 6.05
C LEU A 22 1.55 3.34 5.39
N GLY A 23 1.41 3.07 4.09
CA GLY A 23 2.32 2.23 3.32
C GLY A 23 3.77 2.70 3.41
N ILE A 24 4.02 4.00 3.24
CA ILE A 24 5.37 4.59 3.39
C ILE A 24 5.89 4.42 4.80
N GLY A 25 5.08 4.72 5.82
CA GLY A 25 5.49 4.58 7.22
C GLY A 25 5.87 3.14 7.56
N LEU A 26 5.04 2.17 7.13
CA LEU A 26 5.32 0.74 7.29
C LEU A 26 6.56 0.32 6.51
N TRP A 27 6.75 0.80 5.28
CA TRP A 27 7.94 0.52 4.51
C TRP A 27 9.20 1.01 5.22
N TRP A 28 9.17 2.24 5.73
CA TRP A 28 10.31 2.85 6.42
C TRP A 28 10.72 2.05 7.66
N VAL A 29 9.76 1.54 8.42
CA VAL A 29 10.00 0.78 9.65
C VAL A 29 10.29 -0.69 9.39
N VAL A 30 9.64 -1.34 8.43
CA VAL A 30 9.78 -2.79 8.23
C VAL A 30 10.97 -3.11 7.33
N PHE A 31 11.19 -2.34 6.27
CA PHE A 31 12.18 -2.68 5.26
C PHE A 31 13.60 -2.27 5.69
N HIS A 32 13.76 -1.51 6.79
CA HIS A 32 15.07 -0.99 7.19
C HIS A 32 16.13 -2.05 7.45
N GLU A 33 15.69 -3.17 7.99
CA GLU A 33 16.51 -4.33 8.31
C GLU A 33 16.55 -5.38 7.19
N LEU A 34 15.81 -5.17 6.09
CA LEU A 34 15.71 -6.14 5.00
C LEU A 34 16.74 -5.86 3.91
N GLY A 35 17.40 -6.91 3.44
CA GLY A 35 18.17 -6.88 2.20
C GLY A 35 17.26 -6.85 0.96
N PRO A 36 17.84 -6.74 -0.25
CA PRO A 36 17.07 -6.67 -1.49
C PRO A 36 16.22 -7.92 -1.75
N ALA A 37 16.76 -9.12 -1.50
CA ALA A 37 16.05 -10.37 -1.75
C ALA A 37 14.87 -10.56 -0.78
N GLU A 38 15.07 -10.22 0.50
CA GLU A 38 14.03 -10.27 1.52
C GLU A 38 12.93 -9.24 1.24
N SER A 39 13.31 -8.03 0.81
CA SER A 39 12.36 -6.98 0.43
C SER A 39 11.48 -7.43 -0.73
N ILE A 40 12.07 -8.05 -1.77
CA ILE A 40 11.33 -8.59 -2.93
C ILE A 40 10.37 -9.70 -2.47
N LEU A 41 10.83 -10.61 -1.61
CA LEU A 41 10.00 -11.69 -1.07
C LEU A 41 8.80 -11.14 -0.28
N VAL A 42 9.05 -10.18 0.62
CA VAL A 42 7.99 -9.55 1.43
C VAL A 42 6.95 -8.86 0.54
N VAL A 43 7.37 -8.10 -0.47
CA VAL A 43 6.43 -7.47 -1.40
C VAL A 43 5.66 -8.50 -2.21
N GLY A 44 6.32 -9.55 -2.70
CA GLY A 44 5.65 -10.63 -3.43
C GLY A 44 4.56 -11.33 -2.61
N LEU A 45 4.86 -11.62 -1.33
CA LEU A 45 3.88 -12.17 -0.40
C LEU A 45 2.73 -11.18 -0.11
N ALA A 46 3.05 -9.89 0.05
CA ALA A 46 2.07 -8.85 0.30
C ALA A 46 1.08 -8.67 -0.86
N ILE A 47 1.55 -8.76 -2.11
CA ILE A 47 0.70 -8.73 -3.31
C ILE A 47 -0.31 -9.88 -3.29
N GLY A 48 0.18 -11.11 -3.07
CA GLY A 48 -0.70 -12.29 -3.00
C GLY A 48 -1.72 -12.20 -1.87
N PHE A 49 -1.28 -11.72 -0.70
CA PHE A 49 -2.15 -11.52 0.45
C PHE A 49 -3.22 -10.45 0.20
N ALA A 50 -2.83 -9.29 -0.33
CA ALA A 50 -3.76 -8.20 -0.66
C ALA A 50 -4.82 -8.67 -1.65
N TRP A 51 -4.42 -9.35 -2.73
CA TRP A 51 -5.36 -9.90 -3.71
C TRP A 51 -6.37 -10.87 -3.09
N LEU A 52 -5.91 -11.80 -2.25
CA LEU A 52 -6.78 -12.75 -1.56
C LEU A 52 -7.79 -12.04 -0.64
N VAL A 53 -7.31 -11.06 0.14
CA VAL A 53 -8.11 -10.35 1.14
C VAL A 53 -9.13 -9.42 0.48
N ILE A 54 -8.75 -8.72 -0.60
CA ILE A 54 -9.68 -7.91 -1.41
C ILE A 54 -10.75 -8.81 -2.01
N ARG A 55 -10.36 -9.87 -2.72
CA ARG A 55 -11.29 -10.79 -3.39
C ARG A 55 -12.29 -11.41 -2.42
N GLN A 56 -11.84 -11.84 -1.24
CA GLN A 56 -12.73 -12.38 -0.20
C GLN A 56 -13.70 -11.33 0.32
N THR A 57 -13.23 -10.10 0.55
CA THR A 57 -14.04 -9.00 1.07
C THR A 57 -15.10 -8.56 0.05
N CYS A 58 -14.72 -8.33 -1.21
CA CYS A 58 -15.65 -7.98 -2.28
C CYS A 58 -16.77 -9.03 -2.41
N ARG A 59 -16.39 -10.32 -2.40
CA ARG A 59 -17.36 -11.42 -2.47
C ARG A 59 -18.27 -11.51 -1.23
N ALA A 60 -17.74 -11.31 -0.03
CA ALA A 60 -18.50 -11.46 1.21
C ALA A 60 -19.51 -10.32 1.41
N TYR A 61 -19.15 -9.10 1.02
CA TYR A 61 -19.99 -7.92 1.20
C TYR A 61 -20.76 -7.51 -0.07
N ASN A 62 -20.55 -8.22 -1.18
CA ASN A 62 -21.11 -7.90 -2.49
C ASN A 62 -20.86 -6.43 -2.87
N ILE A 63 -19.62 -6.01 -2.65
CA ILE A 63 -19.11 -4.68 -2.97
C ILE A 63 -18.03 -4.81 -4.03
N ASP A 64 -18.04 -3.90 -4.98
CA ASP A 64 -16.97 -3.69 -5.94
C ASP A 64 -16.50 -2.24 -5.76
N ASP A 65 -15.19 -2.00 -5.88
CA ASP A 65 -14.57 -0.67 -5.86
C ASP A 65 -14.95 0.22 -4.67
N GLU A 66 -14.86 -0.33 -3.45
CA GLU A 66 -15.09 0.42 -2.21
C GLU A 66 -13.86 1.30 -1.88
N PRO A 67 -13.99 2.65 -1.83
CA PRO A 67 -12.87 3.56 -1.57
C PRO A 67 -12.17 3.33 -0.23
N ALA A 68 -12.86 2.72 0.74
CA ALA A 68 -12.23 2.37 2.02
C ALA A 68 -11.24 1.19 1.92
N ILE A 69 -11.22 0.45 0.82
CA ILE A 69 -10.20 -0.57 0.55
C ILE A 69 -8.93 0.16 0.13
N VAL A 70 -7.89 0.06 0.95
CA VAL A 70 -6.61 0.77 0.77
C VAL A 70 -5.40 -0.15 0.96
N ILE A 71 -5.63 -1.47 0.99
CA ILE A 71 -4.54 -2.44 1.14
C ILE A 71 -3.71 -2.57 -0.14
N ASP A 72 -4.35 -2.41 -1.30
CA ASP A 72 -3.74 -2.23 -2.61
C ASP A 72 -2.85 -0.98 -2.66
N GLU A 73 -3.31 0.13 -2.09
CA GLU A 73 -2.54 1.38 -1.97
C GLU A 73 -1.26 1.19 -1.13
N ILE A 74 -1.37 0.49 -0.01
CA ILE A 74 -0.23 0.16 0.87
C ILE A 74 0.80 -0.68 0.10
N VAL A 75 0.34 -1.74 -0.57
CA VAL A 75 1.23 -2.64 -1.33
C VAL A 75 1.81 -1.95 -2.56
N GLY A 76 1.04 -1.10 -3.23
CA GLY A 76 1.47 -0.27 -4.34
C GLY A 76 2.64 0.65 -3.96
N GLN A 77 2.56 1.29 -2.78
CA GLN A 77 3.69 2.07 -2.26
C GLN A 77 4.94 1.21 -2.03
N TRP A 78 4.80 -0.01 -1.53
CA TRP A 78 5.95 -0.88 -1.31
C TRP A 78 6.60 -1.31 -2.63
N ILE A 79 5.80 -1.53 -3.68
CA ILE A 79 6.31 -1.78 -5.04
C ILE A 79 7.08 -0.56 -5.54
N ALA A 80 6.51 0.64 -5.41
CA ALA A 80 7.14 1.89 -5.85
C ALA A 80 8.48 2.17 -5.13
N LEU A 81 8.59 1.74 -3.86
CA LEU A 81 9.75 2.00 -3.02
C LEU A 81 10.77 0.84 -2.96
N LEU A 82 10.48 -0.30 -3.60
CA LEU A 82 11.24 -1.54 -3.41
C LEU A 82 12.75 -1.41 -3.65
N CYS A 83 13.13 -0.61 -4.65
CA CYS A 83 14.52 -0.47 -5.10
C CYS A 83 15.01 0.99 -5.06
N VAL A 84 14.32 1.88 -4.33
CA VAL A 84 14.71 3.30 -4.25
C VAL A 84 15.59 3.57 -3.03
N PRO A 85 16.54 4.52 -3.11
CA PRO A 85 17.31 4.91 -1.95
C PRO A 85 16.41 5.51 -0.86
N ARG A 86 16.76 5.29 0.42
CA ARG A 86 16.10 5.90 1.59
C ARG A 86 16.41 7.38 1.77
N SER A 87 16.14 8.16 0.74
CA SER A 87 16.16 9.61 0.80
C SER A 87 14.72 10.11 0.94
N LEU A 88 14.47 10.98 1.93
CA LEU A 88 13.15 11.58 2.12
C LEU A 88 12.64 12.25 0.83
N TRP A 89 13.53 12.90 0.07
CA TRP A 89 13.18 13.51 -1.20
C TRP A 89 12.72 12.48 -2.24
N VAL A 90 13.40 11.35 -2.34
CA VAL A 90 13.06 10.27 -3.27
C VAL A 90 11.76 9.58 -2.86
N VAL A 91 11.54 9.37 -1.56
CA VAL A 91 10.27 8.82 -1.04
C VAL A 91 9.10 9.77 -1.30
N CYS A 92 9.27 11.08 -1.08
CA CYS A 92 8.25 12.07 -1.41
C CYS A 92 7.94 12.08 -2.91
N LEU A 93 8.97 12.00 -3.76
CA LEU A 93 8.77 11.95 -5.21
C LEU A 93 8.04 10.66 -5.62
N ALA A 94 8.44 9.50 -5.09
CA ALA A 94 7.78 8.22 -5.35
C ALA A 94 6.32 8.24 -4.90
N PHE A 95 6.02 8.81 -3.74
CA PHE A 95 4.66 9.01 -3.25
C PHE A 95 3.81 9.84 -4.22
N LEU A 96 4.33 11.00 -4.64
CA LEU A 96 3.61 11.90 -5.55
C LEU A 96 3.40 11.27 -6.92
N LEU A 97 4.43 10.61 -7.47
CA LEU A 97 4.33 9.91 -8.75
C LEU A 97 3.34 8.75 -8.68
N PHE A 98 3.41 7.95 -7.62
CA PHE A 98 2.46 6.86 -7.39
C PHE A 98 1.04 7.41 -7.34
N ARG A 99 0.76 8.42 -6.50
CA ARG A 99 -0.58 9.01 -6.40
C ARG A 99 -1.04 9.65 -7.70
N LEU A 100 -0.15 10.21 -8.52
CA LEU A 100 -0.51 10.79 -9.81
C LEU A 100 -0.88 9.72 -10.84
N LEU A 101 -0.22 8.56 -10.80
CA LEU A 101 -0.43 7.46 -11.74
C LEU A 101 -1.57 6.52 -11.33
N ASP A 102 -1.86 6.43 -10.03
CA ASP A 102 -2.87 5.57 -9.43
C ASP A 102 -4.28 6.18 -9.45
N ILE A 103 -4.42 7.51 -9.65
CA ILE A 103 -5.72 8.14 -9.91
C ILE A 103 -6.20 7.73 -11.31
N THR A 104 -6.90 6.59 -11.40
CA THR A 104 -7.66 6.16 -12.59
C THR A 104 -9.04 5.66 -12.19
#